data_AF-U2DAV1-F1
#
_entry.id   AF-U2DAV1-F1
#
_cell.length_a   1.000
_cell.length_b   1.000
_cell.length_c   1.000
_cell.angle_alpha   90.00
_cell.angle_beta   90.00
_cell.angle_gamma   90.00
#
_symmetry.space_group_name_H-M   'P 1'
#
loop_
_entity.id
_entity.type
_entity.pdbx_description
1 polymer ?
#
loop_
_entity_poly.entity_id
_entity_poly.type
_entity_poly.pdbx_seq_one_letter_code
_entity_poly.pdbx_strand_id
1 'polypeptide(L)'
;MYDLYSYNEKHNEANGWNNTDGSNDNRSWNCGEEGDSTNPEVLSLRFRMIRNACAVLMSSRGTPMFLAGDEFGNTKHGNNNTYCQDNETSWINWKLLEKNHDLFEFFKFMIRFRKDHPIISRKLPNAVCGMENIHTHNIDARDVTIPRDAHTFAVSFAGYDKSKGTDDLIYIVINAYWEDVTVTLPELARPGAWYLCVNTFGDGNGRYFYEKGQEPRIEHDFCMRPRSVAIFTGRNY
;
A
#
# COMPACT_ATOMS: atom_id res chain seq x y z
N MET A 1 10.64 -7.71 1.77
CA MET A 1 9.45 -7.07 2.37
C MET A 1 8.73 -8.01 3.33
N TYR A 2 8.60 -9.31 3.04
CA TYR A 2 8.01 -10.27 3.97
C TYR A 2 8.67 -10.21 5.36
N ASP A 3 10.01 -10.25 5.40
CA ASP A 3 10.78 -10.24 6.66
C ASP A 3 10.57 -8.98 7.51
N LEU A 4 10.25 -7.83 6.89
CA LEU A 4 9.93 -6.59 7.59
C LEU A 4 8.69 -6.75 8.49
N TYR A 5 7.80 -7.68 8.13
CA TYR A 5 6.56 -7.96 8.84
C TYR A 5 6.54 -9.30 9.57
N SER A 6 7.63 -10.06 9.53
CA SER A 6 7.74 -11.34 10.25
C SER A 6 8.84 -11.39 11.29
N TYR A 7 9.75 -10.41 11.33
CA TYR A 7 10.86 -10.38 12.29
C TYR A 7 11.01 -9.01 12.94
N ASN A 8 11.05 -8.96 14.28
CA ASN A 8 11.42 -7.76 15.03
C ASN A 8 12.93 -7.64 15.15
N GLU A 9 13.61 -8.77 15.34
CA GLU A 9 15.06 -8.83 15.51
C GLU A 9 15.71 -9.40 14.25
N LYS A 10 16.98 -9.08 14.04
CA LYS A 10 17.77 -9.66 12.95
C LYS A 10 18.27 -11.06 13.33
N HIS A 11 18.30 -11.97 12.37
CA HIS A 11 18.78 -13.34 12.52
C HIS A 11 19.93 -13.61 11.54
N ASN A 12 21.08 -12.96 11.79
CA ASN A 12 22.26 -13.00 10.93
C ASN A 12 23.29 -14.07 11.38
N GLU A 13 22.92 -15.00 12.27
CA GLU A 13 23.82 -16.01 12.85
C GLU A 13 24.57 -16.82 11.78
N ALA A 14 23.89 -17.14 10.69
CA ALA A 14 24.45 -17.88 9.55
C ALA A 14 25.61 -17.16 8.86
N ASN A 15 25.79 -15.84 9.08
CA ASN A 15 26.90 -15.07 8.53
C ASN A 15 28.24 -15.36 9.24
N GLY A 16 28.22 -15.98 10.43
CA GLY A 16 29.42 -16.38 11.18
C GLY A 16 30.01 -15.29 12.08
N TRP A 17 29.31 -14.17 12.26
CA TRP A 17 29.77 -13.02 13.07
C TRP A 17 28.99 -12.86 14.38
N ASN A 18 28.44 -13.96 14.91
CA ASN A 18 27.67 -13.98 16.16
C ASN A 18 26.55 -12.92 16.19
N ASN A 19 25.85 -12.76 15.06
CA ASN A 19 24.77 -11.79 14.84
C ASN A 19 25.17 -10.30 15.09
N THR A 20 26.45 -9.96 14.99
CA THR A 20 26.93 -8.58 15.22
C THR A 20 26.84 -7.67 13.99
N ASP A 21 26.70 -8.24 12.78
CA ASP A 21 26.58 -7.51 11.52
C ASP A 21 25.13 -7.15 11.18
N GLY A 22 24.92 -6.22 10.23
CA GLY A 22 23.59 -5.72 9.86
C GLY A 22 23.04 -4.62 10.78
N SER A 23 21.90 -4.02 10.39
CA SER A 23 21.25 -2.97 11.19
C SER A 23 20.54 -3.56 12.41
N ASN A 24 20.51 -2.82 13.53
CA ASN A 24 19.67 -3.13 14.70
C ASN A 24 18.37 -2.32 14.73
N ASP A 25 18.26 -1.25 13.92
CA ASP A 25 17.02 -0.48 13.78
C ASP A 25 16.44 -0.75 12.39
N ASN A 26 15.56 -1.75 12.31
CA ASN A 26 14.90 -2.16 11.07
C ASN A 26 13.53 -1.50 10.88
N ARG A 27 12.98 -0.85 11.92
CA ARG A 27 11.58 -0.37 11.96
C ARG A 27 10.57 -1.44 11.49
N SER A 28 10.84 -2.69 11.86
CA SER A 28 10.02 -3.86 11.54
C SER A 28 8.97 -4.12 12.61
N TRP A 29 7.98 -4.95 12.26
CA TRP A 29 7.03 -5.50 13.23
C TRP A 29 6.57 -6.88 12.79
N ASN A 30 6.86 -7.91 13.58
CA ASN A 30 6.60 -9.31 13.29
C ASN A 30 5.11 -9.72 13.21
N CYS A 31 4.21 -8.75 13.45
CA CYS A 31 2.75 -8.91 13.40
C CYS A 31 2.18 -9.88 14.45
N GLY A 32 2.94 -10.15 15.52
CA GLY A 32 2.48 -10.91 16.70
C GLY A 32 3.33 -12.15 17.02
N GLU A 33 3.96 -12.75 16.02
CA GLU A 33 4.81 -13.94 16.17
C GLU A 33 6.13 -13.72 15.42
N GLU A 34 7.26 -14.13 15.99
CA GLU A 34 8.59 -14.00 15.36
C GLU A 34 8.83 -15.14 14.37
N GLY A 35 9.21 -14.83 13.14
CA GLY A 35 9.54 -15.80 12.10
C GLY A 35 8.35 -16.50 11.47
N ASP A 36 8.55 -17.75 11.04
CA ASP A 36 7.50 -18.54 10.39
C ASP A 36 6.33 -18.78 11.35
N SER A 37 5.11 -18.62 10.83
CA SER A 37 3.88 -18.76 11.60
C SER A 37 2.88 -19.66 10.85
N THR A 38 2.10 -20.41 11.61
CA THR A 38 0.94 -21.17 11.10
C THR A 38 -0.38 -20.52 11.49
N ASN A 39 -0.34 -19.42 12.24
CA ASN A 39 -1.51 -18.68 12.69
C ASN A 39 -2.12 -17.89 11.52
N PRO A 40 -3.34 -18.20 11.07
CA PRO A 40 -3.95 -17.55 9.92
C PRO A 40 -4.16 -16.05 10.11
N GLU A 41 -4.37 -15.58 11.35
CA GLU A 41 -4.56 -14.15 11.64
C GLU A 41 -3.25 -13.37 11.45
N VAL A 42 -2.14 -13.92 11.95
CA VAL A 42 -0.80 -13.33 11.77
C VAL A 42 -0.43 -13.31 10.29
N LEU A 43 -0.62 -14.41 9.57
CA LEU A 43 -0.33 -14.48 8.14
C LEU A 43 -1.17 -13.47 7.35
N SER A 44 -2.48 -13.40 7.61
CA SER A 44 -3.38 -12.43 6.97
C SER A 44 -2.93 -10.98 7.21
N LEU A 45 -2.57 -10.65 8.46
CA LEU A 45 -2.04 -9.33 8.81
C LEU A 45 -0.72 -9.04 8.07
N ARG A 46 0.23 -9.98 8.01
CA ARG A 46 1.51 -9.80 7.28
C ARG A 46 1.28 -9.47 5.82
N PHE A 47 0.47 -10.26 5.11
CA PHE A 47 0.16 -10.00 3.71
C PHE A 47 -0.59 -8.68 3.52
N ARG A 48 -1.47 -8.29 4.46
CA ARG A 48 -2.09 -6.95 4.45
C ARG A 48 -1.05 -5.84 4.59
N MET A 49 -0.08 -5.98 5.49
CA MET A 49 1.00 -5.01 5.66
C MET A 49 1.88 -4.88 4.40
N ILE A 50 2.19 -5.99 3.71
CA ILE A 50 2.89 -5.97 2.42
C ILE A 50 2.07 -5.20 1.37
N ARG A 51 0.77 -5.47 1.27
CA ARG A 51 -0.13 -4.73 0.36
C ARG A 51 -0.20 -3.24 0.72
N ASN A 52 -0.22 -2.89 2.00
CA ASN A 52 -0.17 -1.49 2.45
C ASN A 52 1.10 -0.78 1.97
N ALA A 53 2.27 -1.38 2.20
CA ALA A 53 3.55 -0.83 1.76
C ALA A 53 3.61 -0.67 0.24
N CYS A 54 3.15 -1.68 -0.50
CA CYS A 54 3.05 -1.62 -1.96
C CYS A 54 2.11 -0.49 -2.42
N ALA A 55 0.90 -0.41 -1.85
CA ALA A 55 -0.09 0.60 -2.20
C ALA A 55 0.41 2.02 -1.95
N VAL A 56 1.02 2.28 -0.78
CA VAL A 56 1.55 3.59 -0.41
C VAL A 56 2.74 3.96 -1.29
N LEU A 57 3.70 3.06 -1.49
CA LEU A 57 4.88 3.33 -2.32
C LEU A 57 4.49 3.60 -3.78
N MET A 58 3.59 2.78 -4.34
CA MET A 58 3.11 2.92 -5.72
C MET A 58 2.20 4.10 -5.96
N SER A 59 1.70 4.73 -4.90
CA SER A 59 0.86 5.93 -4.98
C SER A 59 1.57 7.19 -4.51
N SER A 60 2.83 7.07 -4.09
CA SER A 60 3.68 8.21 -3.73
C SER A 60 4.35 8.82 -4.96
N ARG A 61 4.53 10.14 -4.98
CA ARG A 61 5.26 10.83 -6.05
C ARG A 61 6.75 10.53 -6.00
N GLY A 62 7.39 10.43 -7.17
CA GLY A 62 8.79 10.01 -7.31
C GLY A 62 8.92 8.67 -8.05
N THR A 63 10.08 8.03 -7.93
CA THR A 63 10.35 6.75 -8.59
C THR A 63 10.31 5.63 -7.56
N PRO A 64 9.28 4.75 -7.56
CA PRO A 64 9.22 3.63 -6.63
C PRO A 64 10.26 2.57 -7.02
N MET A 65 10.80 1.87 -6.02
CA MET A 65 11.72 0.74 -6.19
C MET A 65 11.32 -0.36 -5.22
N PHE A 66 11.20 -1.59 -5.72
CA PHE A 66 11.00 -2.78 -4.92
C PHE A 66 12.25 -3.67 -5.00
N LEU A 67 12.50 -4.45 -3.94
CA LEU A 67 13.50 -5.50 -3.99
C LEU A 67 12.91 -6.71 -4.71
N ALA A 68 13.70 -7.35 -5.56
CA ALA A 68 13.25 -8.53 -6.30
C ALA A 68 12.76 -9.64 -5.35
N GLY A 69 11.58 -10.18 -5.65
CA GLY A 69 10.92 -11.20 -4.84
C GLY A 69 9.95 -10.65 -3.79
N ASP A 70 9.93 -9.34 -3.53
CA ASP A 70 8.94 -8.73 -2.64
C ASP A 70 7.51 -8.96 -3.13
N GLU A 71 7.32 -9.02 -4.45
CA GLU A 71 6.02 -9.17 -5.12
C GLU A 71 5.33 -10.51 -4.89
N PHE A 72 6.05 -11.51 -4.35
CA PHE A 72 5.49 -12.80 -3.93
C PHE A 72 5.97 -13.23 -2.53
N GLY A 73 6.51 -12.29 -1.74
CA GLY A 73 6.86 -12.53 -0.35
C GLY A 73 8.14 -13.35 -0.15
N ASN A 74 9.17 -13.12 -0.95
CA ASN A 74 10.49 -13.72 -0.73
C ASN A 74 11.02 -13.37 0.65
N THR A 75 11.62 -14.35 1.31
CA THR A 75 12.15 -14.26 2.67
C THR A 75 13.64 -14.55 2.68
N LYS A 76 14.34 -13.94 3.63
CA LYS A 76 15.73 -14.24 3.97
C LYS A 76 15.82 -14.81 5.38
N HIS A 77 14.70 -15.34 5.89
CA HIS A 77 14.54 -15.93 7.22
C HIS A 77 14.99 -15.00 8.35
N GLY A 78 14.77 -13.69 8.21
CA GLY A 78 15.15 -12.69 9.22
C GLY A 78 16.60 -12.23 9.12
N ASN A 79 17.38 -12.78 8.19
CA ASN A 79 18.73 -12.29 7.90
C ASN A 79 18.64 -10.97 7.13
N ASN A 80 18.94 -9.86 7.81
CA ASN A 80 18.84 -8.52 7.22
C ASN A 80 20.12 -8.09 6.48
N ASN A 81 21.13 -8.96 6.41
CA ASN A 81 22.44 -8.67 5.84
C ASN A 81 23.05 -9.90 5.13
N THR A 82 22.36 -10.45 4.13
CA THR A 82 22.75 -11.70 3.43
C THR A 82 23.92 -11.53 2.45
N TYR A 83 24.96 -10.76 2.78
CA TYR A 83 26.05 -10.42 1.86
C TYR A 83 26.96 -11.62 1.53
N CYS A 84 27.10 -12.57 2.47
CA CYS A 84 27.96 -13.75 2.35
C CYS A 84 27.19 -15.07 2.16
N GLN A 85 25.87 -15.00 1.96
CA GLN A 85 25.02 -16.17 1.77
C GLN A 85 24.84 -16.41 0.27
N ASP A 86 25.53 -17.38 -0.31
CA ASP A 86 25.24 -17.88 -1.67
C ASP A 86 24.51 -19.23 -1.56
N ASN A 87 23.25 -19.16 -1.12
CA ASN A 87 22.38 -20.31 -0.84
C ASN A 87 20.91 -19.85 -0.84
N GLU A 88 20.01 -20.76 -0.44
CA GLU A 88 18.56 -20.54 -0.40
C GLU A 88 18.12 -19.31 0.39
N THR A 89 18.94 -18.81 1.33
CA THR A 89 18.67 -17.57 2.08
C THR A 89 18.72 -16.33 1.17
N SER A 90 19.57 -16.31 0.15
CA SER A 90 19.70 -15.16 -0.76
C SER A 90 19.06 -15.39 -2.12
N TRP A 91 18.85 -16.64 -2.52
CA TRP A 91 18.23 -16.99 -3.79
C TRP A 91 16.74 -16.63 -3.81
N ILE A 92 16.23 -16.33 -5.01
CA ILE A 92 14.79 -16.09 -5.21
C ILE A 92 14.07 -17.44 -5.29
N ASN A 93 13.11 -17.66 -4.39
CA ASN A 93 12.29 -18.86 -4.39
C ASN A 93 11.05 -18.71 -5.29
N TRP A 94 11.17 -19.12 -6.55
CA TRP A 94 10.08 -19.04 -7.53
C TRP A 94 8.83 -19.85 -7.17
N LYS A 95 8.92 -20.85 -6.29
CA LYS A 95 7.72 -21.59 -5.82
C LYS A 95 6.77 -20.68 -5.03
N LEU A 96 7.27 -19.57 -4.47
CA LEU A 96 6.44 -18.58 -3.78
C LEU A 96 5.56 -17.78 -4.73
N LEU A 97 5.96 -17.63 -6.00
CA LEU A 97 5.12 -16.97 -7.01
C LEU A 97 3.81 -17.75 -7.23
N GLU A 98 3.90 -19.08 -7.32
CA GLU A 98 2.72 -19.93 -7.43
C GLU A 98 1.89 -19.92 -6.15
N LYS A 99 2.55 -20.02 -4.99
CA LYS A 99 1.88 -20.04 -3.67
C LYS A 99 1.16 -18.73 -3.34
N ASN A 100 1.78 -17.59 -3.64
CA ASN A 100 1.30 -16.25 -3.27
C ASN A 100 0.91 -15.44 -4.52
N HIS A 101 0.29 -16.10 -5.49
CA HIS A 101 -0.07 -15.51 -6.78
C HIS A 101 -1.00 -14.30 -6.64
N ASP A 102 -1.86 -14.28 -5.63
CA ASP A 102 -2.74 -13.15 -5.32
C ASP A 102 -1.97 -11.87 -4.97
N LEU A 103 -0.87 -11.99 -4.23
CA LEU A 103 0.03 -10.88 -3.92
C LEU A 103 0.71 -10.37 -5.20
N PHE A 104 1.16 -11.28 -6.06
CA PHE A 104 1.78 -10.92 -7.33
C PHE A 104 0.82 -10.16 -8.25
N GLU A 105 -0.44 -10.61 -8.36
CA GLU A 105 -1.46 -9.89 -9.12
C GLU A 105 -1.77 -8.51 -8.51
N PHE A 106 -1.74 -8.37 -7.18
CA PHE A 106 -1.86 -7.07 -6.53
C PHE A 106 -0.73 -6.11 -6.94
N PHE A 107 0.52 -6.58 -6.96
CA PHE A 107 1.66 -5.77 -7.42
C PHE A 107 1.53 -5.39 -8.89
N LYS A 108 1.15 -6.34 -9.76
CA LYS A 108 0.87 -6.06 -11.18
C LYS A 108 -0.21 -5.01 -11.35
N PHE A 109 -1.31 -5.12 -10.60
CA PHE A 109 -2.38 -4.15 -10.59
C PHE A 109 -1.85 -2.77 -10.17
N MET A 110 -1.13 -2.65 -9.06
CA MET A 110 -0.59 -1.36 -8.61
C MET A 110 0.39 -0.73 -9.61
N ILE A 111 1.18 -1.53 -10.32
CA ILE A 111 2.06 -1.07 -11.40
C ILE A 111 1.24 -0.54 -12.58
N ARG A 112 0.18 -1.25 -12.98
CA ARG A 112 -0.75 -0.79 -14.02
C ARG A 112 -1.44 0.50 -13.59
N PHE A 113 -2.02 0.50 -12.41
CA PHE A 113 -2.73 1.64 -11.82
C PHE A 113 -1.86 2.90 -11.80
N ARG A 114 -0.61 2.80 -11.34
CA ARG A 114 0.32 3.95 -11.35
C ARG A 114 0.62 4.46 -12.77
N LYS A 115 0.77 3.56 -13.75
CA LYS A 115 0.99 3.95 -15.15
C LYS A 115 -0.24 4.62 -15.75
N ASP A 116 -1.41 4.14 -15.37
CA ASP A 116 -2.68 4.68 -15.81
C ASP A 116 -3.00 6.01 -15.11
N HIS A 117 -2.52 6.26 -13.89
CA HIS A 117 -2.78 7.48 -13.14
C HIS A 117 -1.50 8.33 -12.96
N PRO A 118 -1.06 9.09 -14.00
CA PRO A 118 0.18 9.85 -13.92
C PRO A 118 0.21 10.89 -12.80
N ILE A 119 -0.93 11.33 -12.25
CA ILE A 119 -0.98 12.33 -11.17
C ILE A 119 -0.22 11.90 -9.89
N ILE A 120 -0.20 10.60 -9.58
CA ILE A 120 0.55 10.05 -8.44
C ILE A 120 2.03 9.80 -8.76
N SER A 121 2.44 9.96 -10.02
CA SER A 121 3.85 9.86 -10.45
C SER A 121 4.54 11.21 -10.57
N ARG A 122 3.82 12.25 -11.02
CA ARG A 122 4.35 13.58 -11.32
C ARG A 122 3.26 14.65 -11.22
N LYS A 123 3.68 15.93 -11.20
CA LYS A 123 2.74 17.06 -11.30
C LYS A 123 2.10 17.09 -12.68
N LEU A 124 0.79 17.15 -12.74
CA LEU A 124 0.03 17.49 -13.95
C LEU A 124 -0.37 18.99 -13.91
N PRO A 125 -0.83 19.56 -15.05
CA PRO A 125 -1.54 20.84 -15.03
C PRO A 125 -2.68 20.85 -14.01
N ASN A 126 -3.08 22.05 -13.56
CA ASN A 126 -4.16 22.20 -12.59
C ASN A 126 -5.45 21.52 -13.08
N ALA A 127 -6.16 20.88 -12.15
CA ALA A 127 -7.41 20.21 -12.45
C ALA A 127 -8.48 21.22 -12.88
N VAL A 128 -9.28 20.85 -13.87
CA VAL A 128 -10.40 21.67 -14.39
C VAL A 128 -11.55 21.72 -13.39
N CYS A 129 -11.68 20.70 -12.53
CA CYS A 129 -12.60 20.71 -11.40
C CYS A 129 -12.21 21.71 -10.30
N GLY A 130 -11.01 22.28 -10.30
CA GLY A 130 -10.58 23.27 -9.31
C GLY A 130 -10.03 22.68 -8.00
N MET A 131 -9.92 21.35 -7.90
CA MET A 131 -9.18 20.72 -6.80
C MET A 131 -7.68 21.03 -6.88
N GLU A 132 -7.05 21.16 -5.71
CA GLU A 132 -5.61 21.38 -5.60
C GLU A 132 -4.81 20.15 -6.04
N ASN A 133 -3.55 20.37 -6.46
CA ASN A 133 -2.76 19.31 -7.06
C ASN A 133 -2.43 18.16 -6.10
N ILE A 134 -2.20 18.50 -4.84
CA ILE A 134 -1.99 17.58 -3.73
C ILE A 134 -2.51 18.24 -2.48
N HIS A 135 -3.27 17.51 -1.68
CA HIS A 135 -3.82 18.03 -0.44
C HIS A 135 -3.95 16.92 0.61
N THR A 136 -3.61 17.21 1.87
CA THR A 136 -3.71 16.25 2.98
C THR A 136 -4.98 16.47 3.77
N HIS A 137 -5.62 15.38 4.20
CA HIS A 137 -6.90 15.40 4.89
C HIS A 137 -6.83 14.54 6.16
N ASN A 138 -7.52 14.99 7.20
CA ASN A 138 -7.79 14.18 8.38
C ASN A 138 -8.90 13.15 8.05
N ILE A 139 -9.49 12.52 9.07
CA ILE A 139 -10.65 11.62 8.90
C ILE A 139 -11.89 12.34 8.33
N ASP A 140 -12.01 13.65 8.59
CA ASP A 140 -12.91 14.55 7.88
C ASP A 140 -12.16 15.15 6.69
N ALA A 141 -12.64 14.91 5.47
CA ALA A 141 -12.05 15.41 4.22
C ALA A 141 -12.03 16.94 4.12
N ARG A 142 -12.82 17.64 4.95
CA ARG A 142 -12.80 19.10 5.03
C ARG A 142 -11.72 19.61 5.98
N ASP A 143 -11.25 18.77 6.90
CA ASP A 143 -10.16 19.11 7.81
C ASP A 143 -8.81 18.77 7.20
N VAL A 144 -7.99 19.79 7.08
CA VAL A 144 -6.67 19.75 6.43
C VAL A 144 -5.54 19.60 7.45
N THR A 145 -5.89 19.65 8.74
CA THR A 145 -4.95 19.58 9.85
C THR A 145 -4.67 18.14 10.20
N ILE A 146 -3.40 17.73 10.14
CA ILE A 146 -2.97 16.40 10.56
C ILE A 146 -2.27 16.51 11.93
N PRO A 147 -2.91 16.03 13.02
CA PRO A 147 -2.25 15.93 14.32
C PRO A 147 -0.97 15.10 14.26
N ARG A 148 0.00 15.39 15.14
CA ARG A 148 1.28 14.65 15.17
C ARG A 148 1.11 13.18 15.52
N ASP A 149 0.06 12.86 16.26
CA ASP A 149 -0.35 11.52 16.71
C ASP A 149 -1.41 10.89 15.80
N ALA A 150 -1.69 11.48 14.63
CA ALA A 150 -2.62 10.92 13.68
C ALA A 150 -2.19 9.52 13.21
N HIS A 151 -3.05 8.53 13.44
CA HIS A 151 -2.88 7.18 12.93
C HIS A 151 -3.65 6.94 11.62
N THR A 152 -4.58 7.83 11.28
CA THR A 152 -5.32 7.81 10.02
C THR A 152 -5.27 9.18 9.38
N PHE A 153 -4.95 9.21 8.10
CA PHE A 153 -5.01 10.43 7.28
C PHE A 153 -5.20 10.03 5.82
N ALA A 154 -5.49 11.01 4.99
CA ALA A 154 -5.67 10.82 3.57
C ALA A 154 -4.94 11.88 2.75
N VAL A 155 -4.73 11.57 1.48
CA VAL A 155 -4.11 12.48 0.51
C VAL A 155 -4.93 12.44 -0.76
N SER A 156 -5.36 13.62 -1.22
CA SER A 156 -5.94 13.79 -2.55
C SER A 156 -4.89 14.27 -3.53
N PHE A 157 -5.04 13.84 -4.78
CA PHE A 157 -4.27 14.28 -5.93
C PHE A 157 -5.24 14.65 -7.04
N ALA A 158 -5.04 15.81 -7.65
CA ALA A 158 -5.85 16.25 -8.78
C ALA A 158 -5.01 16.93 -9.85
N GLY A 159 -5.27 16.62 -11.11
CA GLY A 159 -4.71 17.39 -12.21
C GLY A 159 -5.22 16.95 -13.56
N TYR A 160 -5.14 17.85 -14.53
CA TYR A 160 -5.68 17.61 -15.86
C TYR A 160 -4.73 16.77 -16.72
N ASP A 161 -5.15 15.56 -17.09
CA ASP A 161 -4.41 14.70 -18.01
C ASP A 161 -4.77 15.05 -19.45
N LYS A 162 -3.91 15.84 -20.10
CA LYS A 162 -4.06 16.24 -21.50
C LYS A 162 -4.18 15.06 -22.47
N SER A 163 -3.58 13.90 -22.15
CA SER A 163 -3.63 12.73 -23.03
C SER A 163 -4.99 12.04 -23.01
N LYS A 164 -5.71 12.13 -21.88
CA LYS A 164 -7.04 11.57 -21.70
C LYS A 164 -8.17 12.58 -21.88
N GLY A 165 -7.85 13.87 -21.87
CA GLY A 165 -8.83 14.95 -21.98
C GLY A 165 -9.74 15.09 -20.76
N THR A 166 -9.28 14.64 -19.58
CA THR A 166 -10.06 14.67 -18.34
C THR A 166 -9.15 14.88 -17.13
N ASP A 167 -9.75 15.24 -16.00
CA ASP A 167 -9.04 15.28 -14.72
C ASP A 167 -8.69 13.87 -14.24
N ASP A 168 -7.46 13.70 -13.77
CA ASP A 168 -6.96 12.52 -13.08
C ASP A 168 -7.02 12.78 -11.57
N LEU A 169 -7.98 12.12 -10.90
CA LEU A 169 -8.34 12.34 -9.51
C LEU A 169 -8.11 11.07 -8.70
N ILE A 170 -7.20 11.13 -7.73
CA ILE A 170 -6.90 10.03 -6.82
C ILE A 170 -7.09 10.50 -5.38
N TYR A 171 -7.74 9.67 -4.57
CA TYR A 171 -7.80 9.85 -3.12
C TYR A 171 -7.27 8.59 -2.44
N ILE A 172 -6.32 8.75 -1.53
CA ILE A 172 -5.69 7.64 -0.81
C ILE A 172 -5.95 7.85 0.66
N VAL A 173 -6.45 6.82 1.34
CA VAL A 173 -6.65 6.82 2.79
C VAL A 173 -5.74 5.77 3.39
N ILE A 174 -4.98 6.15 4.42
CA ILE A 174 -4.07 5.27 5.15
C ILE A 174 -4.58 5.19 6.58
N ASN A 175 -5.10 4.03 6.99
CA ASN A 175 -5.41 3.72 8.38
C ASN A 175 -4.29 2.84 8.94
N ALA A 176 -3.33 3.47 9.61
CA ALA A 176 -2.33 2.78 10.39
C ALA A 176 -2.82 2.48 11.82
N TYR A 177 -4.06 2.78 12.21
CA TYR A 177 -4.59 2.45 13.51
C TYR A 177 -5.00 0.97 13.63
N TRP A 178 -5.20 0.49 14.86
CA TRP A 178 -5.62 -0.88 15.14
C TRP A 178 -7.14 -1.06 15.23
N GLU A 179 -7.93 0.02 15.07
CA GLU A 179 -9.39 -0.01 15.06
C GLU A 179 -9.97 0.41 13.72
N ASP A 180 -11.27 0.13 13.55
CA ASP A 180 -12.07 0.64 12.45
C ASP A 180 -12.17 2.17 12.56
N VAL A 181 -11.94 2.89 11.45
CA VAL A 181 -12.05 4.36 11.39
C VAL A 181 -12.94 4.73 10.23
N THR A 182 -14.02 5.47 10.48
CA THR A 182 -14.86 6.01 9.41
C THR A 182 -14.22 7.29 8.90
N VAL A 183 -14.03 7.38 7.59
CA VAL A 183 -13.52 8.58 6.91
C VAL A 183 -14.56 9.10 5.94
N THR A 184 -14.54 10.42 5.73
CA THR A 184 -15.34 11.08 4.69
C THR A 184 -14.46 11.30 3.45
N LEU A 185 -15.06 11.28 2.26
CA LEU A 185 -14.36 11.56 1.00
C LEU A 185 -14.59 13.03 0.59
N PRO A 186 -13.63 13.70 -0.06
CA PRO A 186 -13.79 15.08 -0.48
C PRO A 186 -14.94 15.23 -1.48
N GLU A 187 -15.74 16.28 -1.33
CA GLU A 187 -16.73 16.62 -2.35
C GLU A 187 -16.04 16.94 -3.68
N LEU A 188 -16.57 16.39 -4.77
CA LEU A 188 -16.14 16.74 -6.11
C LEU A 188 -16.81 18.05 -6.51
N ALA A 189 -16.02 19.01 -6.98
CA ALA A 189 -16.52 20.33 -7.40
C ALA A 189 -17.48 20.28 -8.61
N ARG A 190 -17.55 19.14 -9.31
CA ARG A 190 -18.52 18.84 -10.37
C ARG A 190 -19.30 17.58 -10.00
N PRO A 191 -20.53 17.40 -10.52
CA PRO A 191 -21.26 16.16 -10.33
C PRO A 191 -20.41 14.95 -10.70
N GLY A 192 -20.17 14.07 -9.73
CA GLY A 192 -19.35 12.87 -9.89
C GLY A 192 -19.49 11.92 -8.71
N ALA A 193 -18.67 10.88 -8.69
CA ALA A 193 -18.53 10.00 -7.53
C ALA A 193 -17.10 9.48 -7.40
N TRP A 194 -16.79 9.00 -6.20
CA TRP A 194 -15.57 8.23 -5.94
C TRP A 194 -15.82 6.74 -6.14
N TYR A 195 -14.82 6.05 -6.67
CA TYR A 195 -14.87 4.62 -6.94
C TYR A 195 -13.70 3.93 -6.25
N LEU A 196 -13.99 2.94 -5.40
CA LEU A 196 -12.98 2.20 -4.66
C LEU A 196 -12.20 1.27 -5.61
N CYS A 197 -10.93 1.58 -5.83
CA CYS A 197 -10.05 0.84 -6.73
C CYS A 197 -9.20 -0.18 -5.97
N VAL A 198 -8.78 0.15 -4.75
CA VAL A 198 -7.94 -0.70 -3.89
C VAL A 198 -8.46 -0.67 -2.46
N ASN A 199 -8.55 -1.84 -1.83
CA ASN A 199 -8.77 -2.00 -0.40
C ASN A 199 -7.88 -3.15 0.09
N THR A 200 -6.80 -2.84 0.80
CA THR A 200 -5.82 -3.85 1.23
C THR A 200 -6.33 -4.79 2.33
N PHE A 201 -7.40 -4.42 3.04
CA PHE A 201 -8.09 -5.33 3.96
C PHE A 201 -8.87 -6.41 3.19
N GLY A 202 -9.37 -6.05 2.00
CA GLY A 202 -10.18 -6.89 1.14
C GLY A 202 -11.68 -6.74 1.37
N ASP A 203 -12.46 -7.31 0.46
CA ASP A 203 -13.93 -7.29 0.45
C ASP A 203 -14.58 -8.49 1.18
N GLY A 204 -13.77 -9.37 1.78
CA GLY A 204 -14.20 -10.63 2.38
C GLY A 204 -14.23 -11.83 1.42
N ASN A 205 -14.08 -11.61 0.11
CA ASN A 205 -14.04 -12.65 -0.93
C ASN A 205 -12.64 -12.83 -1.53
N GLY A 206 -11.60 -12.37 -0.83
CA GLY A 206 -10.21 -12.42 -1.30
C GLY A 206 -9.89 -11.41 -2.41
N ARG A 207 -10.73 -10.39 -2.63
CA ARG A 207 -10.48 -9.31 -3.58
C ARG A 207 -9.93 -8.08 -2.87
N TYR A 208 -8.76 -7.61 -3.33
CA TYR A 208 -8.06 -6.46 -2.75
C TYR A 208 -7.99 -5.23 -3.68
N PHE A 209 -8.37 -5.43 -4.94
CA PHE A 209 -8.44 -4.40 -5.97
C PHE A 209 -9.59 -4.68 -6.92
N TYR A 210 -10.02 -3.67 -7.66
CA TYR A 210 -11.12 -3.74 -8.59
C TYR A 210 -10.65 -3.32 -9.99
N GLU A 211 -10.92 -4.16 -10.97
CA GLU A 211 -10.67 -3.82 -12.37
C GLU A 211 -11.64 -2.74 -12.85
N LYS A 212 -11.29 -2.08 -13.95
CA LYS A 212 -12.12 -1.03 -14.54
C LYS A 212 -13.54 -1.52 -14.81
N GLY A 213 -14.53 -0.85 -14.23
CA GLY A 213 -15.96 -1.18 -14.33
C GLY A 213 -16.48 -2.09 -13.23
N GLN A 214 -15.62 -2.60 -12.35
CA GLN A 214 -16.00 -3.40 -11.18
C GLN A 214 -15.95 -2.62 -9.86
N GLU A 215 -15.49 -1.37 -9.90
CA GLU A 215 -15.25 -0.58 -8.70
C GLU A 215 -16.57 -0.18 -8.04
N PRO A 216 -16.78 -0.47 -6.75
CA PRO A 216 -17.96 0.00 -6.06
C PRO A 216 -17.91 1.52 -5.92
N ARG A 217 -19.03 2.16 -6.22
CA ARG A 217 -19.25 3.59 -6.02
C ARG A 217 -19.37 3.88 -4.52
N ILE A 218 -18.64 4.88 -4.06
CA ILE A 218 -18.64 5.38 -2.69
C ILE A 218 -19.13 6.83 -2.72
N GLU A 219 -20.19 7.11 -1.99
CA GLU A 219 -20.85 8.42 -2.08
C GLU A 219 -20.25 9.46 -1.15
N HIS A 220 -20.06 9.11 0.13
CA HIS A 220 -19.64 10.08 1.15
C HIS A 220 -18.65 9.47 2.14
N ASP A 221 -19.04 8.36 2.80
CA ASP A 221 -18.25 7.73 3.86
C ASP A 221 -17.67 6.39 3.44
N PHE A 222 -16.52 6.06 4.03
CA PHE A 222 -15.91 4.74 3.93
C PHE A 222 -15.36 4.29 5.28
N CYS A 223 -15.64 3.04 5.67
CA CYS A 223 -15.09 2.45 6.89
C CYS A 223 -13.73 1.80 6.60
N MET A 224 -12.66 2.43 7.06
CA MET A 224 -11.30 1.90 7.02
C MET A 224 -11.13 0.85 8.11
N ARG A 225 -10.91 -0.40 7.72
CA ARG A 225 -10.56 -1.47 8.67
C ARG A 225 -9.12 -1.30 9.21
N PRO A 226 -8.75 -1.97 10.32
CA PRO A 226 -7.46 -1.82 10.97
C PRO A 226 -6.31 -2.11 10.02
N ARG A 227 -5.26 -1.29 10.11
CA ARG A 227 -4.01 -1.46 9.35
C ARG A 227 -4.30 -1.69 7.86
N SER A 228 -5.01 -0.76 7.23
CA SER A 228 -5.41 -0.87 5.83
C SER A 228 -5.20 0.43 5.06
N VAL A 229 -5.15 0.29 3.74
CA VAL A 229 -5.04 1.38 2.78
C VAL A 229 -6.15 1.21 1.76
N ALA A 230 -6.81 2.31 1.44
CA ALA A 230 -7.83 2.37 0.41
C ALA A 230 -7.45 3.44 -0.63
N ILE A 231 -7.69 3.14 -1.90
CA ILE A 231 -7.44 4.07 -3.01
C ILE A 231 -8.72 4.21 -3.82
N PHE A 232 -9.09 5.45 -4.09
CA PHE A 232 -10.28 5.83 -4.83
C PHE A 232 -9.90 6.64 -6.06
N THR A 233 -10.68 6.48 -7.14
CA THR A 233 -10.62 7.35 -8.32
C THR A 233 -11.87 8.21 -8.38
N GLY A 234 -11.71 9.50 -8.63
CA GLY A 234 -12.82 10.43 -8.84
C GLY A 234 -13.24 10.42 -10.31
N ARG A 235 -14.53 10.29 -10.58
CA ARG A 235 -15.08 10.35 -11.95
C ARG A 235 -16.24 11.34 -11.98
N ASN A 236 -16.14 12.33 -12.85
CA ASN A 236 -17.26 13.22 -13.15
C ASN A 236 -18.29 12.47 -14.02
N TYR A 237 -19.57 12.82 -13.88
CA TYR A 237 -20.65 12.35 -14.77
C TYR A 237 -20.59 13.00 -16.15
#